data_AF-A0A7Z9RYM7-F1
#
_entry.id   AF-A0A7Z9RYM7-F1
#
_cell.length_a   1.000
_cell.length_b   1.000
_cell.length_c   1.000
_cell.angle_alpha   90.00
_cell.angle_beta   90.00
_cell.angle_gamma   90.00
#
_symmetry.space_group_name_H-M   'P 1'
#
loop_
_entity.id
_entity.type
_entity.pdbx_description
1 polymer ?
#
loop_
_entity_poly.entity_id
_entity_poly.type
_entity_poly.pdbx_seq_one_letter_code
_entity_poly.pdbx_strand_id
1 'polypeptide(L)'
;MLIRSLRAEGFLKFRKIRIENFPRRGLIGIIGPNESGKSTIGQLFQFALFGTTHHVVRGSIIDLINWEDDHCVVELDIEHDGQSYRIWREMDLLGTSFARLMRISNSGGTPGEEIASGIIQVQREVQRRFHLGAGETLQAFYLAERESVTNPEQFRAYLDKVAGIDVLHGARGDASSALDLLEKDFTSVQDEIRKNELHMSRLQPNIDKIPDLEIDLSDRDNKVEEARSRVRDLQHQVEQELTKRDEVQKIQQELRSLDSMESGEALRKCNGLIGLLQSDLMPEALRNQESVSDPLRDGLEKLASAFKIRSLLAARLEEAREALEKRVEGGSEGSIEVDLQQQKITIAEQGSSLTKYRAFALIVFLVGLGAIVLGIDHQYQYGIGEYIPILEGFTEEPRIGFLVAAAGAAFFVLACWLASRASTAKQAGLDADGIVSRL
;
A
#
# COMPACT_ATOMS: atom_id res chain seq x y z
N MET A 1 49.25 19.58 84.83
CA MET A 1 50.34 18.61 84.56
C MET A 1 51.41 18.74 85.63
N LEU A 2 51.97 17.65 86.17
CA LEU A 2 53.04 17.66 87.17
C LEU A 2 54.20 16.77 86.71
N ILE A 3 55.44 17.28 86.75
CA ILE A 3 56.63 16.50 86.43
C ILE A 3 57.06 15.70 87.68
N ARG A 4 57.42 14.43 87.51
CA ARG A 4 57.76 13.50 88.60
C ARG A 4 59.22 13.07 88.61
N SER A 5 59.77 12.72 87.45
CA SER A 5 61.17 12.40 87.30
C SER A 5 61.66 12.73 85.89
N LEU A 6 62.92 13.10 85.78
CA LEU A 6 63.64 13.31 84.53
C LEU A 6 64.88 12.42 84.53
N ARG A 7 65.04 11.60 83.50
CA ARG A 7 66.23 10.79 83.26
C ARG A 7 66.75 11.09 81.86
N ALA A 8 68.05 11.27 81.72
CA ALA A 8 68.66 11.36 80.41
C ALA A 8 70.06 10.77 80.41
N GLU A 9 70.42 10.19 79.27
CA GLU A 9 71.73 9.62 78.99
C GLU A 9 72.19 10.17 77.62
N GLY A 10 73.46 10.56 77.52
CA GLY A 10 74.06 11.11 76.31
C GLY A 10 73.43 12.40 75.77
N PHE A 11 72.94 13.31 76.63
CA PHE A 11 72.33 14.58 76.21
C PHE A 11 73.23 15.78 76.50
N LEU A 12 73.71 16.47 75.46
CA LEU A 12 74.58 17.65 75.54
C LEU A 12 75.72 17.45 76.56
N LYS A 13 75.75 18.21 77.66
CA LYS A 13 76.80 18.10 78.69
C LYS A 13 76.62 16.89 79.62
N PHE A 14 75.46 16.26 79.63
CA PHE A 14 75.13 15.18 80.55
C PHE A 14 75.29 13.81 79.89
N ARG A 15 76.38 13.11 80.19
CA ARG A 15 76.49 11.66 79.90
C ARG A 15 75.42 10.86 80.62
N LYS A 16 75.10 11.24 81.86
CA LYS A 16 74.00 10.67 82.64
C LYS A 16 73.46 11.67 83.64
N ILE A 17 72.16 11.87 83.66
CA ILE A 17 71.44 12.69 84.64
C ILE A 17 70.16 11.98 85.07
N ARG A 18 69.91 11.97 86.38
CA ARG A 18 68.73 11.36 86.98
C ARG A 18 68.24 12.25 88.10
N ILE A 19 67.12 12.91 87.86
CA ILE A 19 66.42 13.74 88.84
C ILE A 19 65.11 13.03 89.16
N GLU A 20 65.00 12.53 90.39
CA GLU A 20 63.82 11.82 90.85
C GLU A 20 63.07 12.65 91.90
N ASN A 21 61.81 12.31 92.11
CA ASN A 21 60.99 12.84 93.19
C ASN A 21 60.87 14.37 93.14
N PHE A 22 60.55 14.92 91.96
CA PHE A 22 60.17 16.33 91.86
C PHE A 22 59.00 16.63 92.83
N PRO A 23 59.12 17.68 93.67
CA PRO A 23 58.12 17.99 94.67
C PRO A 23 56.76 18.31 94.02
N ARG A 24 55.67 17.83 94.62
CA ARG A 24 54.28 18.09 94.17
C ARG A 24 53.95 19.58 94.13
N ARG A 25 54.51 20.34 95.07
CA ARG A 25 54.31 21.77 95.26
C ARG A 25 55.61 22.35 95.81
N GLY A 26 55.99 23.52 95.34
CA GLY A 26 57.17 24.23 95.81
C GLY A 26 57.92 24.91 94.67
N LEU A 27 58.93 25.68 95.05
CA LEU A 27 59.87 26.31 94.13
C LEU A 27 61.16 25.48 94.11
N ILE A 28 61.66 25.18 92.91
CA ILE A 28 62.92 24.46 92.72
C ILE A 28 63.95 25.43 92.20
N GLY A 29 65.00 25.69 92.98
CA GLY A 29 66.15 26.48 92.56
C GLY A 29 67.25 25.56 92.02
N ILE A 30 67.69 25.80 90.78
CA ILE A 30 68.86 25.14 90.20
C ILE A 30 70.00 26.16 90.15
N ILE A 31 71.03 25.96 90.97
CA ILE A 31 72.16 26.89 91.13
C ILE A 31 73.45 26.18 90.74
N GLY A 32 74.35 26.89 90.08
CA GLY A 32 75.65 26.38 89.66
C GLY A 32 76.43 27.43 88.87
N PRO A 33 77.72 27.20 88.59
CA PRO A 33 78.53 28.10 87.77
C PRO A 33 78.01 28.19 86.34
N ASN A 34 78.49 29.19 85.57
CA ASN A 34 78.20 29.25 84.14
C ASN A 34 78.64 27.96 83.45
N GLU A 35 77.92 27.57 82.41
CA GLU A 35 78.14 26.34 81.65
C GLU A 35 77.98 25.05 82.46
N SER A 36 77.48 25.08 83.70
CA SER A 36 77.24 23.87 84.51
C SER A 36 76.08 22.99 84.00
N GLY A 37 75.43 23.35 82.89
CA GLY A 37 74.29 22.63 82.32
C GLY A 37 72.92 23.06 82.84
N LYS A 38 72.80 24.20 83.54
CA LYS A 38 71.50 24.70 84.06
C LYS A 38 70.47 24.88 82.93
N SER A 39 70.84 25.56 81.86
CA SER A 39 69.99 25.76 80.68
C SER A 39 69.76 24.45 79.92
N THR A 40 70.72 23.53 79.95
CA THR A 40 70.60 22.17 79.37
C THR A 40 69.50 21.35 80.03
N ILE A 41 69.26 21.51 81.34
CA ILE A 41 68.12 20.87 82.04
C ILE A 41 66.78 21.39 81.49
N GLY A 42 66.68 22.69 81.18
CA GLY A 42 65.52 23.25 80.51
C GLY A 42 65.27 22.66 79.12
N GLN A 43 66.35 22.49 78.35
CA GLN A 43 66.30 21.87 77.02
C GLN A 43 65.92 20.39 77.08
N LEU A 44 66.33 19.66 78.13
CA LEU A 44 65.91 18.28 78.36
C LEU A 44 64.40 18.14 78.51
N PHE A 45 63.74 19.05 79.25
CA PHE A 45 62.28 19.04 79.38
C PHE A 45 61.58 19.29 78.05
N GLN A 46 62.11 20.23 77.24
CA GLN A 46 61.55 20.52 75.92
C GLN A 46 61.69 19.34 74.98
N PHE A 47 62.89 18.76 74.93
CA PHE A 47 63.15 17.61 74.09
C PHE A 47 62.28 16.42 74.50
N ALA A 48 62.15 16.13 75.79
CA ALA A 48 61.29 15.07 76.28
C ALA A 48 59.82 15.26 75.85
N LEU A 49 59.28 16.46 76.00
CA LEU A 49 57.88 16.75 75.66
C LEU A 49 57.65 16.77 74.15
N PHE A 50 58.48 17.51 73.39
CA PHE A 50 58.20 17.88 72.00
C PHE A 50 59.12 17.25 70.96
N GLY A 51 60.22 16.63 71.39
CA GLY A 51 61.26 16.11 70.50
C GLY A 51 62.11 17.19 69.84
N THR A 52 61.98 18.45 70.26
CA THR A 52 62.74 19.61 69.76
C THR A 52 63.10 20.54 70.92
N THR A 53 64.09 21.41 70.71
CA THR A 53 64.47 22.46 71.68
C THR A 53 64.57 23.82 70.97
N HIS A 54 64.42 24.92 71.71
CA HIS A 54 64.42 26.28 71.14
C HIS A 54 65.73 26.65 70.41
N HIS A 55 66.85 26.03 70.77
CA HIS A 55 68.15 26.35 70.19
C HIS A 55 68.46 25.61 68.88
N VAL A 56 67.58 24.71 68.41
CA VAL A 56 67.75 23.93 67.16
C VAL A 56 67.38 24.76 65.92
N VAL A 57 67.81 26.02 65.85
CA VAL A 57 67.59 26.91 64.70
C VAL A 57 68.73 26.78 63.67
N ARG A 58 69.83 26.09 64.01
CA ARG A 58 71.02 25.96 63.12
C ARG A 58 71.72 24.60 63.13
N GLY A 59 71.12 23.58 63.70
CA GLY A 59 71.74 22.26 63.88
C GLY A 59 70.79 21.11 63.57
N SER A 60 71.35 19.97 63.17
CA SER A 60 70.60 18.71 63.14
C SER A 60 70.22 18.34 64.57
N ILE A 61 69.10 17.65 64.79
CA ILE A 61 68.69 17.13 66.12
C ILE A 61 69.85 16.33 66.79
N ILE A 62 70.74 15.78 65.96
CA ILE A 62 71.99 15.09 66.32
C ILE A 62 72.91 15.95 67.20
N ASP A 63 72.91 17.28 67.07
CA ASP A 63 73.75 18.18 67.86
C ASP A 63 73.35 18.24 69.35
N LEU A 64 72.23 17.59 69.72
CA LEU A 64 71.80 17.41 71.10
C LEU A 64 72.45 16.19 71.77
N ILE A 65 73.09 15.30 71.01
CA ILE A 65 73.80 14.13 71.54
C ILE A 65 75.12 14.60 72.18
N ASN A 66 75.48 14.00 73.31
CA ASN A 66 76.77 14.24 73.95
C ASN A 66 77.91 13.88 72.99
N TRP A 67 78.99 14.68 72.96
CA TRP A 67 80.10 14.51 72.01
C TRP A 67 80.89 13.21 72.19
N GLU A 68 80.70 12.47 73.29
CA GLU A 68 81.34 11.19 73.59
C GLU A 68 80.39 9.99 73.51
N ASP A 69 79.11 10.19 73.17
CA ASP A 69 78.10 9.14 73.07
C ASP A 69 77.52 9.05 71.65
N ASP A 70 77.12 7.85 71.23
CA ASP A 70 76.58 7.60 69.87
C ASP A 70 75.04 7.71 69.79
N HIS A 71 74.39 7.82 70.95
CA HIS A 71 72.95 7.90 71.10
C HIS A 71 72.58 8.71 72.34
N CYS A 72 71.36 9.22 72.34
CA CYS A 72 70.78 9.94 73.47
C CYS A 72 69.41 9.38 73.81
N VAL A 73 69.17 9.13 75.09
CA VAL A 73 67.89 8.68 75.63
C VAL A 73 67.40 9.68 76.66
N VAL A 74 66.14 10.07 76.55
CA VAL A 74 65.48 10.97 77.52
C VAL A 74 64.14 10.37 77.94
N GLU A 75 63.96 10.26 79.25
CA GLU A 75 62.72 9.82 79.87
C GLU A 75 62.15 10.89 80.80
N LEU A 76 60.85 11.12 80.69
CA LEU A 76 60.11 12.06 81.51
C LEU A 76 58.85 11.41 82.05
N ASP A 77 58.76 11.31 83.38
CA ASP A 77 57.57 10.84 84.07
C ASP A 77 56.71 12.04 84.45
N ILE A 78 55.43 12.00 84.06
CA ILE A 78 54.47 13.09 84.22
C ILE A 78 53.19 12.54 84.85
N GLU A 79 52.58 13.31 85.72
CA GLU A 79 51.24 13.07 86.24
C GLU A 79 50.25 14.10 85.69
N HIS A 80 49.14 13.62 85.14
CA HIS A 80 48.05 14.43 84.61
C HIS A 80 46.72 13.73 84.90
N ASP A 81 45.75 14.47 85.44
CA ASP A 81 44.41 13.96 85.79
C ASP A 81 44.43 12.66 86.62
N GLY A 82 45.35 12.59 87.59
CA GLY A 82 45.51 11.44 88.48
C GLY A 82 46.13 10.20 87.83
N GLN A 83 46.53 10.28 86.55
CA GLN A 83 47.22 9.21 85.83
C GLN A 83 48.70 9.55 85.64
N SER A 84 49.57 8.55 85.73
CA SER A 84 51.00 8.71 85.48
C SER A 84 51.37 8.20 84.09
N TYR A 85 52.21 8.97 83.40
CA TYR A 85 52.67 8.71 82.06
C TYR A 85 54.19 8.80 82.00
N ARG A 86 54.81 8.00 81.13
CA ARG A 86 56.23 8.09 80.77
C ARG A 86 56.35 8.43 79.31
N ILE A 87 57.02 9.54 79.01
CA ILE A 87 57.48 9.85 77.66
C ILE A 87 58.92 9.38 77.58
N TRP A 88 59.21 8.54 76.59
CA TRP A 88 60.54 8.02 76.32
C TRP A 88 60.92 8.42 74.90
N ARG A 89 62.09 9.03 74.73
CA ARG A 89 62.61 9.43 73.42
C ARG A 89 64.06 8.99 73.30
N GLU A 90 64.40 8.48 72.12
CA GLU A 90 65.76 8.09 71.76
C GLU A 90 66.12 8.74 70.41
N MET A 91 67.39 9.10 70.26
CA MET A 91 67.98 9.49 68.99
C MET A 91 69.39 8.91 68.86
N ASP A 92 69.82 8.61 67.64
CA ASP A 92 71.18 8.21 67.32
C ASP A 92 71.90 9.22 66.42
N LEU A 93 73.22 9.08 66.28
CA LEU A 93 74.02 9.87 65.33
C LEU A 93 73.64 9.65 63.85
N LEU A 94 72.93 8.55 63.55
CA LEU A 94 72.46 8.23 62.19
C LEU A 94 71.18 9.00 61.83
N GLY A 95 70.60 9.73 62.78
CA GLY A 95 69.36 10.49 62.59
C GLY A 95 68.09 9.67 62.78
N THR A 96 68.20 8.42 63.22
CA THR A 96 67.07 7.62 63.68
C THR A 96 66.58 8.21 65.00
N SER A 97 65.29 8.51 65.08
CA SER A 97 64.67 8.90 66.33
C SER A 97 63.43 8.07 66.63
N PHE A 98 63.34 7.62 67.87
CA PHE A 98 62.22 6.87 68.41
C PHE A 98 61.56 7.65 69.54
N ALA A 99 60.24 7.52 69.63
CA ALA A 99 59.46 8.10 70.73
C ALA A 99 58.38 7.10 71.14
N ARG A 100 58.14 6.99 72.44
CA ARG A 100 57.05 6.20 73.02
C ARG A 100 56.38 6.97 74.14
N LEU A 101 55.06 6.84 74.22
CA LEU A 101 54.26 7.31 75.34
C LEU A 101 53.63 6.10 76.01
N MET A 102 53.88 5.93 77.30
CA MET A 102 53.44 4.77 78.07
C MET A 102 52.67 5.24 79.31
N ARG A 103 51.65 4.49 79.73
CA ARG A 103 51.03 4.66 81.04
C ARG A 103 51.85 3.91 82.08
N ILE A 104 52.12 4.53 83.23
CA ILE A 104 52.85 3.91 84.34
C ILE A 104 51.97 3.91 85.60
N SER A 105 52.13 2.90 86.45
CA SER A 105 51.38 2.81 87.72
C SER A 105 51.84 3.85 88.74
N ASN A 106 53.15 4.07 88.84
CA ASN A 106 53.80 5.06 89.70
C ASN A 106 55.07 5.59 89.02
N SER A 107 55.53 6.79 89.40
CA SER A 107 56.83 7.35 88.94
C SER A 107 57.97 6.37 89.22
N GLY A 108 58.78 6.07 88.20
CA GLY A 108 59.85 5.06 88.31
C GLY A 108 59.38 3.59 88.28
N GLY A 109 58.07 3.32 88.16
CA GLY A 109 57.52 1.97 88.02
C GLY A 109 57.80 1.31 86.66
N THR A 110 57.46 0.02 86.56
CA THR A 110 57.50 -0.72 85.28
C THR A 110 56.55 -0.08 84.27
N PRO A 111 56.99 0.11 83.01
CA PRO A 111 56.11 0.57 81.94
C PRO A 111 54.88 -0.32 81.84
N GLY A 112 53.70 0.29 81.83
CA GLY A 112 52.44 -0.39 81.60
C GLY A 112 52.08 -0.39 80.12
N GLU A 113 50.84 -0.04 79.82
CA GLU A 113 50.29 0.01 78.46
C GLU A 113 50.97 1.10 77.59
N GLU A 114 51.40 0.71 76.40
CA GLU A 114 51.89 1.64 75.37
C GLU A 114 50.72 2.36 74.70
N ILE A 115 50.70 3.69 74.81
CA ILE A 115 49.63 4.54 74.30
C ILE A 115 49.87 4.92 72.84
N ALA A 116 51.12 5.25 72.53
CA ALA A 116 51.52 5.70 71.20
C ALA A 116 53.01 5.46 70.99
N SER A 117 53.38 5.24 69.73
CA SER A 117 54.75 4.98 69.30
C SER A 117 55.05 5.67 67.99
N GLY A 118 56.28 6.16 67.86
CA GLY A 118 56.72 6.99 66.75
C GLY A 118 56.50 8.49 67.01
N ILE A 119 57.41 9.28 66.45
CA ILE A 119 57.58 10.72 66.74
C ILE A 119 56.26 11.50 66.54
N ILE A 120 55.60 11.30 65.40
CA ILE A 120 54.37 12.04 65.03
C ILE A 120 53.19 11.63 65.92
N GLN A 121 53.04 10.33 66.20
CA GLN A 121 51.92 9.83 66.99
C GLN A 121 52.05 10.25 68.46
N VAL A 122 53.25 10.12 69.03
CA VAL A 122 53.55 10.59 70.39
C VAL A 122 53.32 12.10 70.49
N GLN A 123 53.79 12.89 69.52
CA GLN A 123 53.57 14.33 69.51
C GLN A 123 52.07 14.69 69.48
N ARG A 124 51.28 14.01 68.65
CA ARG A 124 49.83 14.21 68.55
C ARG A 124 49.12 13.84 69.85
N GLU A 125 49.49 12.73 70.49
CA GLU A 125 48.89 12.31 71.76
C GLU A 125 49.32 13.20 72.92
N VAL A 126 50.56 13.70 72.95
CA VAL A 126 51.01 14.71 73.91
C VAL A 126 50.18 15.98 73.77
N GLN A 127 49.98 16.48 72.54
CA GLN A 127 49.15 17.65 72.27
C GLN A 127 47.68 17.42 72.65
N ARG A 128 47.12 16.26 72.29
CA ARG A 128 45.72 15.92 72.56
C ARG A 128 45.42 15.75 74.04
N ARG A 129 46.29 15.06 74.79
CA ARG A 129 46.03 14.69 76.20
C ARG A 129 46.43 15.76 77.18
N PHE A 130 47.57 16.40 76.98
CA PHE A 130 48.08 17.40 77.91
C PHE A 130 47.70 18.83 77.48
N HIS A 131 47.07 18.98 76.31
CA HIS A 131 46.76 20.28 75.68
C HIS A 131 48.02 21.14 75.48
N LEU A 132 49.15 20.48 75.20
CA LEU A 132 50.46 21.10 75.02
C LEU A 132 50.92 20.97 73.56
N GLY A 133 50.83 22.04 72.77
CA GLY A 133 51.53 22.12 71.49
C GLY A 133 52.96 22.63 71.66
N ALA A 134 53.85 22.27 70.74
CA ALA A 134 55.26 22.63 70.82
C ALA A 134 55.43 24.16 70.83
N GLY A 135 54.79 24.88 69.91
CA GLY A 135 54.90 26.34 69.86
C GLY A 135 54.36 27.06 71.10
N GLU A 136 53.19 26.64 71.61
CA GLU A 136 52.56 27.31 72.76
C GLU A 136 53.28 26.99 74.09
N THR A 137 53.72 25.74 74.26
CA THR A 137 54.30 25.30 75.54
C THR A 137 55.72 25.81 75.74
N LEU A 138 56.47 25.95 74.65
CA LEU A 138 57.81 26.50 74.64
C LEU A 138 57.84 27.89 75.29
N GLN A 139 56.86 28.75 74.99
CA GLN A 139 56.76 30.10 75.58
C GLN A 139 56.04 30.15 76.94
N ALA A 140 55.11 29.22 77.21
CA ALA A 140 54.34 29.21 78.47
C ALA A 140 55.05 28.55 79.65
N PHE A 141 55.77 27.45 79.40
CA PHE A 141 56.39 26.60 80.44
C PHE A 141 57.89 26.84 80.61
N TYR A 142 58.56 27.42 79.62
CA TYR A 142 60.00 27.68 79.68
C TYR A 142 60.34 29.09 79.19
N LEU A 143 60.51 30.01 80.14
CA LEU A 143 61.04 31.33 79.82
C LEU A 143 62.57 31.24 79.70
N ALA A 144 63.08 31.03 78.50
CA ALA A 144 64.52 31.05 78.23
C ALA A 144 65.09 32.45 78.53
N GLU A 145 66.30 32.52 79.08
CA GLU A 145 66.95 33.71 79.64
C GLU A 145 67.14 34.90 78.67
N ARG A 146 66.73 34.81 77.39
CA ARG A 146 66.91 35.87 76.38
C ARG A 146 65.80 36.08 75.34
N GLU A 147 64.63 35.45 75.47
CA GLU A 147 63.51 35.71 74.55
C GLU A 147 62.34 36.36 75.29
N SER A 148 62.56 37.58 75.77
CA SER A 148 61.46 38.50 76.05
C SER A 148 60.76 38.81 74.73
N VAL A 149 59.72 38.05 74.39
CA VAL A 149 58.62 38.39 73.48
C VAL A 149 58.98 39.48 72.46
N THR A 150 59.78 39.12 71.45
CA THR A 150 60.16 40.03 70.38
C THR A 150 59.00 40.14 69.39
N ASN A 151 58.19 41.20 69.53
CA ASN A 151 57.08 41.68 68.69
C ASN A 151 55.67 41.46 69.29
N PRO A 152 54.92 42.55 69.61
CA PRO A 152 53.53 42.49 70.07
C PRO A 152 52.58 41.64 69.21
N GLU A 153 52.81 41.53 67.91
CA GLU A 153 51.97 40.71 67.02
C GLU A 153 52.13 39.21 67.27
N GLN A 154 53.37 38.75 67.48
CA GLN A 154 53.65 37.36 67.82
C GLN A 154 53.06 37.00 69.18
N PHE A 155 53.10 37.95 70.12
CA PHE A 155 52.47 37.78 71.44
C PHE A 155 50.95 37.70 71.35
N ARG A 156 50.31 38.55 70.54
CA ARG A 156 48.87 38.48 70.30
C ARG A 156 48.47 37.16 69.66
N ALA A 157 49.15 36.74 68.60
CA ALA A 157 48.90 35.46 67.96
C ALA A 157 49.08 34.27 68.93
N TYR A 158 50.06 34.35 69.83
CA TYR A 158 50.23 33.39 70.91
C TYR A 158 49.07 33.41 71.91
N LEU A 159 48.66 34.59 72.38
CA LEU A 159 47.51 34.74 73.29
C LEU A 159 46.21 34.24 72.65
N ASP A 160 45.99 34.51 71.36
CA ASP A 160 44.82 34.05 70.61
C ASP A 160 44.78 32.52 70.54
N LYS A 161 45.93 31.87 70.35
CA LYS A 161 46.04 30.39 70.40
C LYS A 161 45.81 29.83 71.79
N VAL A 162 46.41 30.43 72.83
CA VAL A 162 46.24 30.00 74.22
C VAL A 162 44.79 30.18 74.69
N ALA A 163 44.11 31.23 74.22
CA ALA A 163 42.71 31.49 74.49
C ALA A 163 41.75 30.65 73.62
N GLY A 164 42.25 29.91 72.62
CA GLY A 164 41.43 29.13 71.68
C GLY A 164 40.61 29.98 70.70
N ILE A 165 40.97 31.25 70.52
CA ILE A 165 40.32 32.19 69.60
C ILE A 165 40.66 31.86 68.15
N ASP A 166 41.82 31.25 67.92
CA ASP A 166 42.27 30.75 66.61
C ASP A 166 41.31 29.72 65.99
N VAL A 167 40.78 28.79 66.81
CA VAL A 167 39.78 27.80 66.39
C VAL A 167 38.50 28.49 65.91
N LEU A 168 38.08 29.56 66.60
CA LEU A 168 36.90 30.34 66.22
C LEU A 168 37.13 31.12 64.91
N HIS A 169 38.33 31.67 64.72
CA HIS A 169 38.69 32.32 63.46
C HIS A 169 38.72 31.33 62.29
N GLY A 170 39.26 30.13 62.49
CA GLY A 170 39.23 29.06 61.49
C GLY A 170 37.80 28.68 61.10
N ALA A 171 36.96 28.38 62.09
CA ALA A 171 35.55 28.04 61.85
C ALA A 171 34.78 29.16 61.13
N ARG A 172 35.07 30.43 61.45
CA ARG A 172 34.50 31.58 60.74
C ARG A 172 34.96 31.62 59.28
N GLY A 173 36.24 31.34 59.02
CA GLY A 173 36.79 31.28 57.67
C GLY A 173 36.08 30.21 56.83
N ASP A 174 35.98 29.00 57.37
CA ASP A 174 35.30 27.87 56.71
C ASP A 174 33.82 28.19 56.42
N ALA A 175 33.11 28.80 57.38
CA ALA A 175 31.73 29.23 57.20
C ALA A 175 31.59 30.31 56.11
N SER A 176 32.53 31.26 56.05
CA SER A 176 32.54 32.31 55.01
C SER A 176 32.75 31.71 53.63
N SER A 177 33.71 30.79 53.48
CA SER A 177 33.97 30.13 52.20
C SER A 177 32.78 29.27 51.74
N ALA A 178 32.07 28.64 52.68
CA ALA A 178 30.84 27.90 52.36
C ALA A 178 29.71 28.82 51.87
N LEU A 179 29.57 30.02 52.46
CA LEU A 179 28.60 31.02 52.03
C LEU A 179 28.91 31.54 50.61
N ASP A 180 30.16 31.82 50.30
CA ASP A 180 30.58 32.28 48.96
C ASP A 180 30.25 31.24 47.88
N LEU A 181 30.45 29.94 48.18
CA LEU A 181 30.09 28.86 47.27
C LEU A 181 28.57 28.77 47.08
N LEU A 182 27.80 28.89 48.15
CA LEU A 182 26.34 28.84 48.08
C LEU A 182 25.77 30.02 47.27
N GLU A 183 26.33 31.21 47.41
CA GLU A 183 25.92 32.40 46.65
C GLU A 183 26.17 32.22 45.14
N LYS A 184 27.31 31.60 44.78
CA LYS A 184 27.63 31.25 43.39
C LYS A 184 26.63 30.23 42.82
N ASP A 185 26.30 29.20 43.57
CA ASP A 185 25.33 28.18 43.16
C ASP A 185 23.94 28.79 42.99
N PHE A 186 23.51 29.62 43.92
CA PHE A 186 22.23 30.33 43.85
C PHE A 186 22.13 31.20 42.58
N THR A 187 23.20 31.93 42.27
CA THR A 187 23.26 32.76 41.05
C THR A 187 23.15 31.91 39.79
N SER A 188 23.83 30.76 39.74
CA SER A 188 23.76 29.83 38.61
C SER A 188 22.34 29.29 38.41
N VAL A 189 21.69 28.88 39.49
CA VAL A 189 20.31 28.35 39.43
C VAL A 189 19.33 29.44 39.00
N GLN A 190 19.48 30.68 39.46
CA GLN A 190 18.64 31.79 39.01
C GLN A 190 18.79 32.04 37.50
N ASP A 191 20.00 31.97 36.96
CA ASP A 191 20.23 32.12 35.53
C ASP A 191 19.63 30.97 34.71
N GLU A 192 19.67 29.73 35.22
CA GLU A 192 18.99 28.59 34.59
C GLU A 192 17.47 28.74 34.60
N ILE A 193 16.89 29.17 35.71
CA ILE A 193 15.45 29.46 35.81
C ILE A 193 15.06 30.52 34.77
N ARG A 194 15.81 31.62 34.68
CA ARG A 194 15.55 32.69 33.70
C ARG A 194 15.63 32.17 32.26
N LYS A 195 16.59 31.30 31.94
CA LYS A 195 16.69 30.66 30.61
C LYS A 195 15.48 29.78 30.33
N ASN A 196 15.07 28.97 31.31
CA ASN A 196 13.92 28.07 31.17
C ASN A 196 12.61 28.85 30.99
N GLU A 197 12.40 29.94 31.73
CA GLU A 197 11.27 30.84 31.54
C GLU A 197 11.24 31.43 30.12
N LEU A 198 12.40 31.85 29.59
CA LEU A 198 12.50 32.30 28.20
C LEU A 198 12.16 31.19 27.20
N HIS A 199 12.63 29.96 27.45
CA HIS A 199 12.29 28.80 26.61
C HIS A 199 10.79 28.49 26.63
N MET A 200 10.16 28.52 27.81
CA MET A 200 8.72 28.36 27.95
C MET A 200 7.96 29.45 27.18
N SER A 201 8.37 30.71 27.32
CA SER A 201 7.77 31.84 26.58
C SER A 201 7.90 31.70 25.06
N ARG A 202 8.98 31.10 24.56
CA ARG A 202 9.15 30.81 23.11
C ARG A 202 8.28 29.65 22.61
N LEU A 203 7.98 28.68 23.48
CA LEU A 203 7.14 27.53 23.14
C LEU A 203 5.65 27.83 23.26
N GLN A 204 5.27 28.78 24.13
CA GLN A 204 3.88 29.18 24.36
C GLN A 204 3.09 29.44 23.06
N PRO A 205 3.60 30.23 22.09
CA PRO A 205 2.87 30.50 20.85
C PRO A 205 2.68 29.26 19.96
N ASN A 206 3.56 28.26 20.09
CA ASN A 206 3.38 27.00 19.37
C ASN A 206 2.31 26.15 20.05
N ILE A 207 2.29 26.12 21.39
CA ILE A 207 1.25 25.43 22.17
C ILE A 207 -0.12 26.06 21.86
N ASP A 208 -0.20 27.38 21.83
CA ASP A 208 -1.44 28.12 21.55
C ASP A 208 -1.98 27.86 20.13
N LYS A 209 -1.13 27.43 19.18
CA LYS A 209 -1.51 27.07 17.80
C LYS A 209 -1.94 25.62 17.63
N ILE A 210 -1.70 24.74 18.61
CA ILE A 210 -2.08 23.32 18.52
C ILE A 210 -3.60 23.15 18.30
N PRO A 211 -4.48 23.84 19.05
CA PRO A 211 -5.93 23.71 18.87
C PRO A 211 -6.39 24.11 17.46
N ASP A 212 -5.83 25.20 16.92
CA ASP A 212 -6.14 25.66 15.56
C ASP A 212 -5.72 24.62 14.51
N LEU A 213 -4.53 24.01 14.68
CA LEU A 213 -4.05 22.94 13.81
C LEU A 213 -4.88 21.66 13.93
N GLU A 214 -5.42 21.35 15.11
CA GLU A 214 -6.33 20.22 15.31
C GLU A 214 -7.66 20.45 14.59
N ILE A 215 -8.19 21.67 14.63
CA ILE A 215 -9.39 22.06 13.86
C ILE A 215 -9.12 21.93 12.36
N ASP A 216 -8.00 22.49 11.88
CA ASP A 216 -7.59 22.40 10.47
C ASP A 216 -7.40 20.94 10.00
N LEU A 217 -6.87 20.07 10.86
CA LEU A 217 -6.73 18.63 10.58
C LEU A 217 -8.10 17.96 10.47
N SER A 218 -9.00 18.22 11.42
CA SER A 218 -10.38 17.71 11.40
C SER A 218 -11.12 18.14 10.13
N ASP A 219 -10.98 19.40 9.73
CA ASP A 219 -11.59 19.92 8.50
C ASP A 219 -11.01 19.27 7.24
N ARG A 220 -9.70 18.97 7.23
CA ARG A 220 -9.07 18.24 6.13
C ARG A 220 -9.53 16.79 6.08
N ASP A 221 -9.67 16.12 7.23
CA ASP A 221 -10.17 14.76 7.31
C ASP A 221 -11.62 14.66 6.82
N ASN A 222 -12.47 15.62 7.19
CA ASN A 222 -13.84 15.74 6.66
C ASN A 222 -13.84 15.91 5.13
N LYS A 223 -12.99 16.78 4.58
CA LYS A 223 -12.84 16.95 3.12
C LYS A 223 -12.34 15.69 2.42
N VAL A 224 -11.42 14.95 3.05
CA VAL A 224 -10.93 13.67 2.51
C VAL A 224 -12.04 12.63 2.51
N GLU A 225 -12.84 12.55 3.57
CA GLU A 225 -13.94 11.58 3.64
C GLU A 225 -15.06 11.93 2.64
N GLU A 226 -15.37 13.22 2.44
CA GLU A 226 -16.25 13.67 1.36
C GLU A 226 -15.69 13.34 -0.04
N ALA A 227 -14.38 13.53 -0.26
CA ALA A 227 -13.78 13.16 -1.54
C ALA A 227 -13.85 11.63 -1.75
N ARG A 228 -13.63 10.84 -0.71
CA ARG A 228 -13.76 9.38 -0.75
C ARG A 228 -15.19 8.93 -0.98
N SER A 229 -16.20 9.56 -0.38
CA SER A 229 -17.60 9.25 -0.67
C SER A 229 -17.94 9.55 -2.13
N ARG A 230 -17.55 10.73 -2.65
CA ARG A 230 -17.74 11.05 -4.07
C ARG A 230 -17.05 10.07 -5.01
N VAL A 231 -15.84 9.60 -4.66
CA VAL A 231 -15.15 8.56 -5.45
C VAL A 231 -15.92 7.23 -5.41
N ARG A 232 -16.45 6.82 -4.25
CA ARG A 232 -17.29 5.62 -4.14
C ARG A 232 -18.56 5.74 -4.98
N ASP A 233 -19.22 6.89 -4.93
CA ASP A 233 -20.43 7.14 -5.72
C ASP A 233 -20.14 7.13 -7.22
N LEU A 234 -19.05 7.76 -7.65
CA LEU A 234 -18.60 7.73 -9.05
C LEU A 234 -18.21 6.32 -9.50
N GLN A 235 -17.54 5.54 -8.65
CA GLN A 235 -17.22 4.14 -8.94
C GLN A 235 -18.50 3.32 -9.13
N HIS A 236 -19.50 3.52 -8.27
CA HIS A 236 -20.79 2.86 -8.41
C HIS A 236 -21.50 3.26 -9.70
N GLN A 237 -21.48 4.55 -10.06
CA GLN A 237 -22.03 5.03 -11.34
C GLN A 237 -21.29 4.43 -12.54
N VAL A 238 -19.95 4.34 -12.49
CA VAL A 238 -19.16 3.72 -13.56
C VAL A 238 -19.48 2.24 -13.68
N GLU A 239 -19.62 1.52 -12.57
CA GLU A 239 -19.98 0.10 -12.56
C GLU A 239 -21.38 -0.12 -13.15
N GLN A 240 -22.34 0.74 -12.78
CA GLN A 240 -23.66 0.76 -13.41
C GLN A 240 -23.54 1.00 -14.92
N GLU A 241 -22.83 2.02 -15.38
CA GLU A 241 -22.65 2.28 -16.82
C GLU A 241 -21.94 1.13 -17.57
N LEU A 242 -20.99 0.45 -16.94
CA LEU A 242 -20.35 -0.74 -17.51
C LEU A 242 -21.36 -1.89 -17.67
N THR A 243 -22.18 -2.16 -16.65
CA THR A 243 -23.22 -3.20 -16.76
C THR A 243 -24.22 -2.89 -17.87
N LYS A 244 -24.65 -1.63 -18.01
CA LYS A 244 -25.51 -1.17 -19.11
C LYS A 244 -24.85 -1.40 -20.46
N ARG A 245 -23.56 -1.10 -20.59
CA ARG A 245 -22.80 -1.30 -21.84
C ARG A 245 -22.73 -2.78 -22.22
N ASP A 246 -22.48 -3.66 -21.26
CA ASP A 246 -22.42 -5.11 -21.50
C ASP A 246 -23.77 -5.69 -21.96
N GLU A 247 -24.88 -5.20 -21.40
CA GLU A 247 -26.23 -5.58 -21.81
C GLU A 247 -26.56 -5.11 -23.23
N VAL A 248 -26.21 -3.87 -23.58
CA VAL A 248 -26.36 -3.36 -24.96
C VAL A 248 -25.53 -4.18 -25.93
N GLN A 249 -24.30 -4.57 -25.55
CA GLN A 249 -23.44 -5.39 -26.40
C GLN A 249 -24.03 -6.79 -26.63
N LYS A 250 -24.67 -7.40 -25.62
CA LYS A 250 -25.43 -8.66 -25.78
C LYS A 250 -26.59 -8.51 -26.77
N ILE A 251 -27.40 -7.46 -26.63
CA ILE A 251 -28.53 -7.19 -27.53
C ILE A 251 -28.02 -7.01 -28.98
N GLN A 252 -26.92 -6.27 -29.17
CA GLN A 252 -26.31 -6.10 -30.49
C GLN A 252 -25.83 -7.43 -31.09
N GLN A 253 -25.23 -8.30 -30.29
CA GLN A 253 -24.79 -9.62 -30.74
C GLN A 253 -25.97 -10.52 -31.12
N GLU A 254 -27.06 -10.48 -30.34
CA GLU A 254 -28.29 -11.19 -30.67
C GLU A 254 -28.93 -10.66 -31.95
N LEU A 255 -28.96 -9.33 -32.15
CA LEU A 255 -29.47 -8.71 -33.38
C LEU A 255 -28.68 -9.16 -34.61
N ARG A 256 -27.34 -9.19 -34.53
CA ARG A 256 -26.49 -9.69 -35.62
C ARG A 256 -26.72 -11.17 -35.92
N SER A 257 -27.09 -11.95 -34.91
CA SER A 257 -27.37 -13.38 -35.11
C SER A 257 -28.65 -13.61 -35.92
N LEU A 258 -29.63 -12.68 -35.88
CA LEU A 258 -30.91 -12.81 -36.58
C LEU A 258 -30.76 -12.92 -38.11
N ASP A 259 -29.75 -12.27 -38.70
CA ASP A 259 -29.50 -12.30 -40.14
C ASP A 259 -29.10 -13.70 -40.65
N SER A 260 -28.56 -14.55 -39.77
CA SER A 260 -28.05 -15.88 -40.10
C SER A 260 -29.04 -17.02 -39.81
N MET A 261 -30.19 -16.73 -39.21
CA MET A 261 -31.15 -17.75 -38.75
C MET A 261 -32.25 -18.03 -39.77
N GLU A 262 -32.84 -19.23 -39.70
CA GLU A 262 -34.02 -19.55 -40.49
C GLU A 262 -35.22 -18.67 -40.10
N SER A 263 -36.04 -18.31 -41.10
CA SER A 263 -37.10 -17.30 -40.97
C SER A 263 -38.07 -17.54 -39.79
N GLY A 264 -38.32 -18.79 -39.40
CA GLY A 264 -39.19 -19.15 -38.28
C GLY A 264 -38.55 -18.93 -36.90
N GLU A 265 -37.26 -19.22 -36.75
CA GLU A 265 -36.50 -19.00 -35.51
C GLU A 265 -36.18 -17.52 -35.30
N ALA A 266 -35.87 -16.81 -36.38
CA ALA A 266 -35.68 -15.37 -36.38
C ALA A 266 -36.96 -14.65 -35.88
N LEU A 267 -38.14 -15.07 -36.32
CA LEU A 267 -39.42 -14.49 -35.91
C LEU A 267 -39.72 -14.73 -34.42
N ARG A 268 -39.41 -15.92 -33.89
CA ARG A 268 -39.56 -16.22 -32.44
C ARG A 268 -38.62 -15.37 -31.58
N LYS A 269 -37.37 -15.22 -31.99
CA LYS A 269 -36.40 -14.36 -31.27
C LYS A 269 -36.76 -12.88 -31.34
N CYS A 270 -37.20 -12.38 -32.51
CA CYS A 270 -37.71 -11.01 -32.62
C CYS A 270 -38.89 -10.77 -31.65
N ASN A 271 -39.87 -11.68 -31.60
CA ASN A 271 -40.99 -11.55 -30.68
C ASN A 271 -40.57 -11.64 -29.20
N GLY A 272 -39.56 -12.48 -28.88
CA GLY A 272 -38.99 -12.56 -27.53
C GLY A 272 -38.28 -11.26 -27.12
N LEU A 273 -37.51 -10.64 -28.03
CA LEU A 273 -36.88 -9.34 -27.82
C LEU A 273 -37.90 -8.21 -27.68
N ILE A 274 -38.97 -8.23 -28.49
CA ILE A 274 -40.10 -7.29 -28.35
C ILE A 274 -40.76 -7.46 -26.97
N GLY A 275 -40.92 -8.69 -26.47
CA GLY A 275 -41.47 -8.95 -25.12
C GLY A 275 -40.56 -8.47 -23.98
N LEU A 276 -39.24 -8.61 -24.12
CA LEU A 276 -38.25 -8.06 -23.19
C LEU A 276 -38.29 -6.52 -23.15
N LEU A 277 -38.56 -5.88 -24.29
CA LEU A 277 -38.72 -4.42 -24.39
C LEU A 277 -40.09 -3.92 -23.91
N GLN A 278 -41.11 -4.78 -23.82
CA GLN A 278 -42.47 -4.42 -23.40
C GLN A 278 -42.77 -4.71 -21.91
N SER A 279 -42.00 -5.60 -21.27
CA SER A 279 -42.20 -5.99 -19.87
C SER A 279 -41.30 -5.20 -18.91
N ASP A 280 -41.66 -5.17 -17.62
CA ASP A 280 -40.87 -4.60 -16.52
C ASP A 280 -39.47 -5.26 -16.31
N LEU A 281 -39.07 -6.17 -17.21
CA LEU A 281 -37.76 -6.80 -17.31
C LEU A 281 -36.77 -6.04 -18.22
N MET A 282 -37.14 -4.85 -18.73
CA MET A 282 -36.17 -3.96 -19.35
C MET A 282 -35.01 -3.69 -18.38
N PRO A 283 -33.75 -3.79 -18.82
CA PRO A 283 -32.66 -3.26 -18.02
C PRO A 283 -32.88 -1.76 -17.80
N GLU A 284 -32.66 -1.27 -16.57
CA GLU A 284 -32.92 0.14 -16.18
C GLU A 284 -32.26 1.16 -17.13
N ALA A 285 -31.22 0.74 -17.86
CA ALA A 285 -30.55 1.47 -18.94
C ALA A 285 -31.49 2.04 -20.03
N LEU A 286 -32.52 1.28 -20.41
CA LEU A 286 -33.39 1.60 -21.55
C LEU A 286 -34.72 2.22 -21.12
N ARG A 287 -35.03 2.19 -19.81
CA ARG A 287 -36.31 2.65 -19.25
C ARG A 287 -36.44 4.18 -19.25
N ASN A 288 -35.31 4.90 -19.21
CA ASN A 288 -35.26 6.37 -19.11
C ASN A 288 -34.89 7.08 -20.44
N GLN A 289 -34.67 6.33 -21.53
CA GLN A 289 -34.42 6.88 -22.86
C GLN A 289 -35.50 6.42 -23.84
N GLU A 290 -36.70 7.02 -23.73
CA GLU A 290 -37.81 6.83 -24.68
C GLU A 290 -37.32 6.92 -26.15
N SER A 291 -36.33 7.80 -26.40
CA SER A 291 -35.76 8.08 -27.73
C SER A 291 -35.09 6.89 -28.43
N VAL A 292 -34.64 5.86 -27.72
CA VAL A 292 -33.92 4.70 -28.31
C VAL A 292 -34.78 3.44 -28.31
N SER A 293 -35.66 3.30 -27.32
CA SER A 293 -36.54 2.13 -27.22
C SER A 293 -37.60 2.09 -28.33
N ASP A 294 -38.17 3.23 -28.69
CA ASP A 294 -39.23 3.32 -29.70
C ASP A 294 -38.71 3.01 -31.12
N PRO A 295 -37.57 3.56 -31.59
CA PRO A 295 -37.03 3.21 -32.89
C PRO A 295 -36.58 1.75 -32.98
N LEU A 296 -36.03 1.19 -31.89
CA LEU A 296 -35.58 -0.21 -31.88
C LEU A 296 -36.77 -1.16 -31.94
N ARG A 297 -37.85 -0.85 -31.21
CA ARG A 297 -39.10 -1.59 -31.25
C ARG A 297 -39.75 -1.51 -32.62
N ASP A 298 -39.87 -0.32 -33.20
CA ASP A 298 -40.42 -0.12 -34.55
C ASP A 298 -39.56 -0.85 -35.60
N GLY A 299 -38.23 -0.83 -35.46
CA GLY A 299 -37.31 -1.60 -36.28
C GLY A 299 -37.50 -3.12 -36.15
N LEU A 300 -37.67 -3.64 -34.93
CA LEU A 300 -37.93 -5.07 -34.67
C LEU A 300 -39.33 -5.49 -35.15
N GLU A 301 -40.36 -4.65 -35.03
CA GLU A 301 -41.70 -4.89 -35.57
C GLU A 301 -41.67 -4.91 -37.10
N LYS A 302 -40.90 -4.02 -37.73
CA LYS A 302 -40.62 -4.04 -39.18
C LYS A 302 -39.89 -5.31 -39.59
N LEU A 303 -38.86 -5.74 -38.86
CA LEU A 303 -38.16 -7.00 -39.15
C LEU A 303 -39.07 -8.21 -38.95
N ALA A 304 -39.86 -8.26 -37.88
CA ALA A 304 -40.80 -9.34 -37.63
C ALA A 304 -41.87 -9.42 -38.73
N SER A 305 -42.38 -8.27 -39.20
CA SER A 305 -43.30 -8.23 -40.33
C SER A 305 -42.63 -8.68 -41.63
N ALA A 306 -41.37 -8.30 -41.88
CA ALA A 306 -40.61 -8.76 -43.03
C ALA A 306 -40.34 -10.27 -42.99
N PHE A 307 -39.94 -10.83 -41.85
CA PHE A 307 -39.78 -12.28 -41.66
C PHE A 307 -41.12 -13.02 -41.78
N LYS A 308 -42.23 -12.44 -41.30
CA LYS A 308 -43.57 -12.99 -41.48
C LYS A 308 -43.94 -13.04 -42.97
N ILE A 309 -43.73 -11.96 -43.71
CA ILE A 309 -43.95 -11.90 -45.15
C ILE A 309 -43.06 -12.92 -45.85
N ARG A 310 -41.77 -13.00 -45.51
CA ARG A 310 -40.83 -13.97 -46.10
C ARG A 310 -41.25 -15.41 -45.83
N SER A 311 -41.71 -15.72 -44.61
CA SER A 311 -42.21 -17.06 -44.27
C SER A 311 -43.48 -17.41 -45.05
N LEU A 312 -44.38 -16.44 -45.23
CA LEU A 312 -45.63 -16.61 -45.96
C LEU A 312 -45.38 -16.72 -47.47
N LEU A 313 -44.40 -15.96 -47.98
CA LEU A 313 -43.95 -16.04 -49.36
C LEU A 313 -43.25 -17.36 -49.63
N ALA A 314 -42.40 -17.86 -48.73
CA ALA A 314 -41.81 -19.19 -48.84
C ALA A 314 -42.88 -20.29 -48.86
N ALA A 315 -43.87 -20.23 -47.96
CA ALA A 315 -44.98 -21.18 -47.95
C ALA A 315 -45.81 -21.12 -49.26
N ARG A 316 -46.11 -19.91 -49.76
CA ARG A 316 -46.82 -19.72 -51.02
C ARG A 316 -46.03 -20.14 -52.25
N LEU A 317 -44.71 -19.97 -52.22
CA LEU A 317 -43.83 -20.36 -53.31
C LEU A 317 -43.69 -21.88 -53.37
N GLU A 318 -43.68 -22.55 -52.21
CA GLU A 318 -43.74 -24.01 -52.14
C GLU A 318 -45.10 -24.56 -52.60
N GLU A 319 -46.22 -23.96 -52.16
CA GLU A 319 -47.56 -24.28 -52.68
C GLU A 319 -47.67 -24.08 -54.21
N ALA A 320 -47.10 -22.98 -54.73
CA ALA A 320 -47.10 -22.69 -56.15
C ALA A 320 -46.21 -23.65 -56.95
N ARG A 321 -45.07 -24.05 -56.39
CA ARG A 321 -44.16 -25.04 -56.98
C ARG A 321 -44.84 -26.40 -57.07
N GLU A 322 -45.44 -26.89 -55.99
CA GLU A 322 -46.21 -28.14 -56.00
C GLU A 322 -47.39 -28.10 -56.98
N ALA A 323 -48.07 -26.95 -57.09
CA ALA A 323 -49.17 -26.77 -58.04
C ALA A 323 -48.70 -26.77 -59.51
N LEU A 324 -47.52 -26.20 -59.79
CA LEU A 324 -46.92 -26.18 -61.14
C LEU A 324 -46.41 -27.57 -61.54
N GLU A 325 -45.77 -28.28 -60.61
CA GLU A 325 -45.26 -29.64 -60.82
C GLU A 325 -46.42 -30.61 -61.14
N LYS A 326 -47.54 -30.49 -60.41
CA LYS A 326 -48.79 -31.22 -60.74
C LYS A 326 -49.37 -30.89 -62.11
N ARG A 327 -49.16 -29.67 -62.62
CA ARG A 327 -49.71 -29.21 -63.91
C ARG A 327 -48.86 -29.62 -65.10
N VAL A 328 -47.58 -29.89 -64.88
CA VAL A 328 -46.62 -30.31 -65.92
C VAL A 328 -46.53 -31.83 -66.03
N GLU A 329 -46.60 -32.58 -64.91
CA GLU A 329 -46.33 -34.03 -64.90
C GLU A 329 -47.57 -34.90 -64.62
N GLY A 330 -48.74 -34.31 -64.32
CA GLY A 330 -49.95 -35.03 -63.96
C GLY A 330 -50.70 -35.61 -65.17
N GLY A 331 -50.85 -36.94 -65.23
CA GLY A 331 -51.71 -37.64 -66.21
C GLY A 331 -53.23 -37.47 -65.98
N SER A 332 -53.68 -36.30 -65.51
CA SER A 332 -55.10 -35.98 -65.27
C SER A 332 -55.68 -35.13 -66.40
N GLU A 333 -56.98 -35.28 -66.68
CA GLU A 333 -57.73 -34.48 -67.67
C GLU A 333 -57.46 -32.97 -67.49
N GLY A 334 -56.75 -32.36 -68.45
CA GLY A 334 -56.35 -30.94 -68.43
C GLY A 334 -54.83 -30.67 -68.33
N SER A 335 -53.98 -31.69 -68.46
CA SER A 335 -52.54 -31.49 -68.63
C SER A 335 -52.17 -31.11 -70.06
N ILE A 336 -51.16 -30.25 -70.20
CA ILE A 336 -50.72 -29.69 -71.48
C ILE A 336 -50.27 -30.80 -72.45
N GLU A 337 -49.72 -31.89 -71.92
CA GLU A 337 -49.26 -33.04 -72.71
C GLU A 337 -50.40 -33.86 -73.31
N VAL A 338 -51.53 -34.00 -72.60
CA VAL A 338 -52.72 -34.71 -73.07
C VAL A 338 -53.47 -33.89 -74.13
N ASP A 339 -53.59 -32.58 -73.92
CA ASP A 339 -54.24 -31.66 -74.88
C ASP A 339 -53.45 -31.58 -76.21
N LEU A 340 -52.11 -31.62 -76.15
CA LEU A 340 -51.24 -31.68 -77.34
C LEU A 340 -51.45 -32.95 -78.17
N GLN A 341 -51.68 -34.10 -77.52
CA GLN A 341 -51.91 -35.36 -78.24
C GLN A 341 -53.29 -35.39 -78.91
N GLN A 342 -54.35 -34.94 -78.23
CA GLN A 342 -55.69 -34.88 -78.81
C GLN A 342 -55.78 -33.96 -80.04
N GLN A 343 -55.13 -32.79 -79.97
CA GLN A 343 -55.10 -31.84 -81.10
C GLN A 343 -54.36 -32.43 -82.31
N LYS A 344 -53.22 -33.11 -82.10
CA LYS A 344 -52.47 -33.77 -83.19
C LYS A 344 -53.26 -34.87 -83.90
N ILE A 345 -54.04 -35.67 -83.16
CA ILE A 345 -54.91 -36.70 -83.74
C ILE A 345 -56.00 -36.03 -84.61
N THR A 346 -56.58 -34.95 -84.12
CA THR A 346 -57.64 -34.21 -84.84
C THR A 346 -57.14 -33.62 -86.17
N ILE A 347 -55.92 -33.08 -86.19
CA ILE A 347 -55.27 -32.55 -87.41
C ILE A 347 -55.07 -33.68 -88.44
N ALA A 348 -54.62 -34.86 -88.01
CA ALA A 348 -54.37 -35.99 -88.90
C ALA A 348 -55.66 -36.53 -89.56
N GLU A 349 -56.75 -36.67 -88.79
CA GLU A 349 -58.03 -37.15 -89.33
C GLU A 349 -58.63 -36.19 -90.36
N GLN A 350 -58.59 -34.88 -90.06
CA GLN A 350 -59.16 -33.85 -90.94
C GLN A 350 -58.36 -33.71 -92.24
N GLY A 351 -57.04 -33.83 -92.20
CA GLY A 351 -56.19 -33.85 -93.40
C GLY A 351 -56.52 -34.99 -94.38
N SER A 352 -56.82 -36.20 -93.87
CA SER A 352 -57.24 -37.33 -94.72
C SER A 352 -58.62 -37.11 -95.33
N SER A 353 -59.52 -36.45 -94.61
CA SER A 353 -60.88 -36.19 -95.08
C SER A 353 -60.89 -35.16 -96.23
N LEU A 354 -60.03 -34.14 -96.15
CA LEU A 354 -59.90 -33.08 -97.14
C LEU A 354 -59.47 -33.61 -98.52
N THR A 355 -58.48 -34.51 -98.54
CA THR A 355 -57.98 -35.12 -99.78
C THR A 355 -59.04 -36.01 -100.44
N LYS A 356 -59.76 -36.81 -99.63
CA LYS A 356 -60.87 -37.66 -100.12
C LYS A 356 -62.00 -36.85 -100.76
N TYR A 357 -62.49 -35.81 -100.09
CA TYR A 357 -63.61 -35.01 -100.61
C TYR A 357 -63.25 -34.25 -101.90
N ARG A 358 -62.01 -33.76 -102.03
CA ARG A 358 -61.54 -33.11 -103.27
C ARG A 358 -61.44 -34.05 -104.46
N ALA A 359 -60.88 -35.25 -104.24
CA ALA A 359 -60.77 -36.25 -105.29
C ALA A 359 -62.16 -36.68 -105.79
N PHE A 360 -63.09 -36.94 -104.86
CA PHE A 360 -64.45 -37.36 -105.21
C PHE A 360 -65.23 -36.26 -105.95
N ALA A 361 -65.12 -35.00 -105.51
CA ALA A 361 -65.76 -33.88 -106.19
C ALA A 361 -65.31 -33.74 -107.65
N LEU A 362 -64.01 -33.91 -107.92
CA LEU A 362 -63.46 -33.78 -109.27
C LEU A 362 -63.91 -34.91 -110.21
N ILE A 363 -63.99 -36.15 -109.70
CA ILE A 363 -64.49 -37.30 -110.46
C ILE A 363 -65.96 -37.07 -110.83
N VAL A 364 -66.80 -36.72 -109.86
CA VAL A 364 -68.23 -36.49 -110.09
C VAL A 364 -68.47 -35.34 -111.07
N PHE A 365 -67.65 -34.28 -110.99
CA PHE A 365 -67.70 -33.15 -111.91
C PHE A 365 -67.43 -33.57 -113.36
N LEU A 366 -66.38 -34.36 -113.61
CA LEU A 366 -66.02 -34.82 -114.96
C LEU A 366 -67.09 -35.75 -115.55
N VAL A 367 -67.66 -36.63 -114.72
CA VAL A 367 -68.78 -37.50 -115.12
C VAL A 367 -70.01 -36.67 -115.49
N GLY A 368 -70.36 -35.67 -114.66
CA GLY A 368 -71.47 -34.76 -114.94
C GLY A 368 -71.29 -33.97 -116.23
N LEU A 369 -70.08 -33.45 -116.49
CA LEU A 369 -69.76 -32.72 -117.71
C LEU A 369 -69.87 -33.62 -118.95
N GLY A 370 -69.35 -34.85 -118.87
CA GLY A 370 -69.48 -35.84 -119.94
C GLY A 370 -70.95 -36.14 -120.27
N ALA A 371 -71.77 -36.36 -119.24
CA ALA A 371 -73.20 -36.62 -119.42
C ALA A 371 -73.96 -35.45 -120.07
N ILE A 372 -73.60 -34.20 -119.76
CA ILE A 372 -74.20 -33.01 -120.39
C ILE A 372 -73.83 -32.94 -121.88
N VAL A 373 -72.55 -33.09 -122.20
CA VAL A 373 -72.06 -33.03 -123.58
C VAL A 373 -72.70 -34.15 -124.42
N LEU A 374 -72.75 -35.37 -123.89
CA LEU A 374 -73.40 -36.51 -124.52
C LEU A 374 -74.91 -36.32 -124.69
N GLY A 375 -75.60 -35.79 -123.68
CA GLY A 375 -77.04 -35.56 -123.75
C GLY A 375 -77.43 -34.51 -124.78
N ILE A 376 -76.61 -33.47 -124.95
CA ILE A 376 -76.80 -32.44 -125.99
C ILE A 376 -76.52 -33.01 -127.38
N ASP A 377 -75.43 -33.79 -127.53
CA ASP A 377 -75.05 -34.38 -128.81
C ASP A 377 -76.12 -35.36 -129.33
N HIS A 378 -76.65 -36.22 -128.48
CA HIS A 378 -77.73 -37.16 -128.85
C HIS A 378 -78.99 -36.41 -129.33
N GLN A 379 -79.31 -35.24 -128.78
CA GLN A 379 -80.53 -34.52 -129.13
C GLN A 379 -80.43 -33.80 -130.49
N TYR A 380 -79.24 -33.30 -130.84
CA TYR A 380 -79.02 -32.50 -132.04
C TYR A 380 -78.29 -33.25 -133.18
N GLN A 381 -77.95 -34.53 -132.96
CA GLN A 381 -77.25 -35.39 -133.93
C GLN A 381 -75.96 -34.76 -134.49
N TYR A 382 -75.13 -34.16 -133.63
CA TYR A 382 -73.85 -33.56 -134.05
C TYR A 382 -72.77 -34.60 -134.38
N GLY A 383 -72.99 -35.89 -134.03
CA GLY A 383 -72.12 -37.01 -134.43
C GLY A 383 -70.86 -37.16 -133.57
N ILE A 384 -70.79 -36.55 -132.38
CA ILE A 384 -69.61 -36.63 -131.51
C ILE A 384 -69.56 -37.99 -130.78
N GLY A 385 -70.71 -38.60 -130.51
CA GLY A 385 -70.87 -39.88 -129.83
C GLY A 385 -70.31 -41.10 -130.58
N GLU A 386 -70.21 -41.07 -131.92
CA GLU A 386 -69.66 -42.17 -132.72
C GLU A 386 -68.15 -42.40 -132.50
N TYR A 387 -67.43 -41.41 -131.94
CA TYR A 387 -66.02 -41.56 -131.56
C TYR A 387 -65.81 -42.22 -130.19
N ILE A 388 -66.89 -42.51 -129.45
CA ILE A 388 -66.81 -43.07 -128.09
C ILE A 388 -67.33 -44.52 -128.14
N PRO A 389 -66.43 -45.53 -128.17
CA PRO A 389 -66.78 -46.93 -128.45
C PRO A 389 -67.66 -47.62 -127.39
N ILE A 390 -68.02 -46.92 -126.31
CA ILE A 390 -68.80 -47.47 -125.19
C ILE A 390 -70.32 -47.31 -125.44
N LEU A 391 -70.74 -46.54 -126.45
CA LEU A 391 -72.14 -46.12 -126.61
C LEU A 391 -72.84 -46.64 -127.88
N GLU A 392 -72.21 -47.52 -128.65
CA GLU A 392 -72.76 -48.13 -129.90
C GLU A 392 -74.07 -48.94 -129.72
N GLY A 393 -74.55 -49.15 -128.48
CA GLY A 393 -75.74 -49.96 -128.19
C GLY A 393 -77.03 -49.19 -127.88
N PHE A 394 -77.01 -47.85 -127.83
CA PHE A 394 -78.20 -47.08 -127.42
C PHE A 394 -79.05 -46.65 -128.63
N THR A 395 -80.25 -47.23 -128.72
CA THR A 395 -81.23 -46.96 -129.77
C THR A 395 -81.79 -45.53 -129.69
N GLU A 396 -81.78 -44.82 -130.82
CA GLU A 396 -82.14 -43.41 -130.94
C GLU A 396 -83.64 -43.14 -130.72
N GLU A 397 -84.04 -42.84 -129.47
CA GLU A 397 -85.35 -42.24 -129.18
C GLU A 397 -85.21 -40.75 -128.79
N PRO A 398 -85.89 -39.82 -129.48
CA PRO A 398 -85.62 -38.38 -129.45
C PRO A 398 -86.02 -37.62 -128.17
N ARG A 399 -86.18 -38.30 -127.02
CA ARG A 399 -86.51 -37.69 -125.71
C ARG A 399 -85.55 -38.03 -124.56
N ILE A 400 -84.61 -38.96 -124.76
CA ILE A 400 -83.73 -39.44 -123.69
C ILE A 400 -82.54 -38.49 -123.45
N GLY A 401 -82.07 -37.78 -124.49
CA GLY A 401 -80.89 -36.90 -124.41
C GLY A 401 -80.99 -35.78 -123.36
N PHE A 402 -82.15 -35.11 -123.26
CA PHE A 402 -82.38 -34.08 -122.24
C PHE A 402 -82.38 -34.63 -120.81
N LEU A 403 -82.82 -35.88 -120.61
CA LEU A 403 -82.82 -36.53 -119.29
C LEU A 403 -81.39 -36.85 -118.84
N VAL A 404 -80.53 -37.29 -119.76
CA VAL A 404 -79.10 -37.52 -119.49
C VAL A 404 -78.38 -36.21 -119.19
N ALA A 405 -78.67 -35.14 -119.93
CA ALA A 405 -78.11 -33.82 -119.65
C ALA A 405 -78.58 -33.27 -118.28
N ALA A 406 -79.85 -33.46 -117.91
CA ALA A 406 -80.38 -33.07 -116.61
C ALA A 406 -79.74 -33.88 -115.45
N ALA A 407 -79.51 -35.18 -115.66
CA ALA A 407 -78.76 -36.01 -114.71
C ALA A 407 -77.31 -35.51 -114.54
N GLY A 408 -76.65 -35.12 -115.64
CA GLY A 408 -75.34 -34.50 -115.60
C GLY A 408 -75.28 -33.19 -114.79
N ALA A 409 -76.32 -32.35 -114.90
CA ALA A 409 -76.44 -31.13 -114.09
C ALA A 409 -76.63 -31.44 -112.58
N ALA A 410 -77.36 -32.51 -112.23
CA ALA A 410 -77.51 -32.95 -110.85
C ALA A 410 -76.18 -33.42 -110.24
N PHE A 411 -75.33 -34.11 -111.01
CA PHE A 411 -73.97 -34.46 -110.57
C PHE A 411 -73.09 -33.23 -110.32
N PHE A 412 -73.29 -32.15 -111.07
CA PHE A 412 -72.59 -30.89 -110.85
C PHE A 412 -72.93 -30.25 -109.49
N VAL A 413 -74.20 -30.27 -109.09
CA VAL A 413 -74.65 -29.80 -107.77
C VAL A 413 -74.02 -30.65 -106.66
N LEU A 414 -73.95 -31.97 -106.85
CA LEU A 414 -73.31 -32.88 -105.89
C LEU A 414 -71.79 -32.61 -105.77
N ALA A 415 -71.12 -32.35 -106.89
CA ALA A 415 -69.71 -31.98 -106.90
C ALA A 415 -69.45 -30.66 -106.14
N CYS A 416 -70.30 -29.65 -106.33
CA CYS A 416 -70.22 -28.39 -105.57
C CYS A 416 -70.43 -28.60 -104.06
N TRP A 417 -71.35 -29.48 -103.66
CA TRP A 417 -71.58 -29.80 -102.25
C TRP A 417 -70.37 -30.50 -101.61
N LEU A 418 -69.76 -31.46 -102.32
CA LEU A 418 -68.54 -32.15 -101.86
C LEU A 418 -67.35 -31.18 -101.76
N ALA A 419 -67.22 -30.23 -102.69
CA ALA A 419 -66.19 -29.20 -102.64
C ALA A 419 -66.38 -28.25 -101.43
N SER A 420 -67.61 -27.93 -101.06
CA SER A 420 -67.94 -27.14 -99.86
C SER A 420 -67.52 -27.88 -98.57
N ARG A 421 -67.82 -29.17 -98.46
CA ARG A 421 -67.36 -30.03 -97.34
C ARG A 421 -65.84 -30.06 -97.22
N ALA A 422 -65.11 -30.14 -98.33
CA ALA A 422 -63.65 -30.06 -98.31
C ALA A 422 -63.14 -28.72 -97.77
N SER A 423 -63.80 -27.61 -98.08
CA SER A 423 -63.43 -26.30 -97.52
C SER A 423 -63.64 -26.22 -96.02
N THR A 424 -64.74 -26.76 -95.49
CA THR A 424 -65.00 -26.78 -94.04
C THR A 424 -63.98 -27.62 -93.27
N ALA A 425 -63.53 -28.76 -93.83
CA ALA A 425 -62.48 -29.57 -93.24
C ALA A 425 -61.12 -28.84 -93.22
N LYS A 426 -60.84 -28.00 -94.22
CA LYS A 426 -59.61 -27.18 -94.26
C LYS A 426 -59.57 -26.16 -93.14
N GLN A 427 -60.70 -25.51 -92.88
CA GLN A 427 -60.79 -24.44 -91.91
C GLN A 427 -60.67 -24.99 -90.48
N ALA A 428 -61.32 -26.12 -90.20
CA ALA A 428 -61.17 -26.82 -88.92
C ALA A 428 -59.73 -27.28 -88.64
N GLY A 429 -58.97 -27.70 -89.66
CA GLY A 429 -57.59 -28.11 -89.49
C GLY A 429 -56.64 -26.94 -89.15
N LEU A 430 -56.89 -25.76 -89.74
CA LEU A 430 -56.12 -24.55 -89.43
C LEU A 430 -56.38 -24.03 -88.01
N ASP A 431 -57.61 -24.15 -87.52
CA ASP A 431 -57.95 -23.77 -86.15
C ASP A 431 -57.26 -24.69 -85.12
N ALA A 432 -57.16 -25.98 -85.41
CA ALA A 432 -56.44 -26.93 -84.55
C ALA A 432 -54.91 -26.68 -84.51
N ASP A 433 -54.28 -26.39 -85.66
CA ASP A 433 -52.86 -25.99 -85.70
C ASP A 433 -52.59 -24.70 -84.91
N GLY A 434 -53.54 -23.75 -84.93
CA GLY A 434 -53.46 -22.53 -84.15
C GLY A 434 -53.42 -22.76 -82.63
N ILE A 435 -54.13 -23.78 -82.14
CA ILE A 435 -54.16 -24.14 -80.71
C ILE A 435 -52.87 -24.84 -80.28
N VAL A 436 -52.33 -25.73 -81.12
CA VAL A 436 -51.06 -26.44 -80.87
C VAL A 436 -49.86 -25.50 -80.74
N SER A 437 -49.85 -24.36 -81.44
CA SER A 437 -48.75 -23.39 -81.33
C SER A 437 -48.80 -22.49 -80.08
N ARG A 438 -49.95 -22.43 -79.39
CA ARG A 438 -50.14 -21.62 -78.18
C ARG A 438 -49.94 -22.39 -76.89
N LEU A 439 -50.20 -23.70 -76.93
CA LEU A 439 -49.83 -24.67 -75.89
C LEU A 439 -48.34 -24.97 -75.98
#